data_AF-A0A964Q7P4-F1
#
_entry.id   AF-A0A964Q7P4-F1
#
_cell.length_a   1.000
_cell.length_b   1.000
_cell.length_c   1.000
_cell.angle_alpha   90.00
_cell.angle_beta   90.00
_cell.angle_gamma   90.00
#
_symmetry.space_group_name_H-M   'P 1'
#
loop_
_entity.id
_entity.type
_entity.pdbx_description
1 polymer ?
#
loop_
_entity_poly.entity_id
_entity_poly.type
_entity_poly.pdbx_seq_one_letter_code
_entity_poly.pdbx_strand_id
1 'polypeptide(L)'
;MFVAYGFSPKTLEAGYMPTQPVPYSHAIHAGKLGMDCRYCHTSVEKAAFAAVPATQTCMNCHTQIHRESPKLEKVRSSYETGMPIEWIKVHKLADYAYFNHSAHVVRGVGCVECHGRIDQMEVVYRVAPLSMGWCLECHRNPTDRIRPPSMVTQMAWDQNKEMTQGQRVELQNLNNIHPNDNCSTCHR
;
A
#
# COMPACT_ATOMS: atom_id res chain seq x y z
N MET A 1 15.61 -7.10 33.79
CA MET A 1 14.27 -7.62 33.41
C MET A 1 14.26 -7.77 31.89
N PHE A 2 14.67 -8.94 31.39
CA PHE A 2 14.65 -9.24 29.95
C PHE A 2 13.26 -9.74 29.60
N VAL A 3 12.40 -8.85 29.09
CA VAL A 3 11.12 -9.26 28.51
C VAL A 3 11.43 -9.94 27.19
N ALA A 4 11.13 -11.23 27.09
CA ALA A 4 11.33 -12.01 25.88
C ALA A 4 10.42 -11.48 24.76
N TYR A 5 11.01 -10.86 23.73
CA TYR A 5 10.37 -10.42 22.48
C TYR A 5 9.93 -11.59 21.58
N GLY A 6 9.59 -12.75 22.14
CA GLY A 6 9.27 -13.99 21.39
C GLY A 6 7.83 -14.11 20.91
N PHE A 7 6.93 -13.22 21.33
CA PHE A 7 5.49 -13.30 21.04
C PHE A 7 4.97 -12.18 20.13
N SER A 8 5.83 -11.29 19.64
CA SER A 8 5.40 -10.28 18.67
C SER A 8 5.04 -10.97 17.35
N PRO A 9 3.86 -10.71 16.75
CA PRO A 9 3.54 -11.23 15.43
C PRO A 9 4.59 -10.77 14.42
N LYS A 10 5.26 -11.71 13.74
CA LYS A 10 6.27 -11.41 12.70
C LYS A 10 5.76 -10.45 11.62
N THR A 11 4.45 -10.43 11.39
CA THR A 11 3.81 -9.51 10.44
C THR A 11 4.00 -8.04 10.80
N LEU A 12 4.35 -7.72 12.05
CA LEU A 12 4.57 -6.35 12.54
C LEU A 12 6.01 -5.86 12.33
N GLU A 13 6.94 -6.75 11.99
CA GLU A 13 8.35 -6.42 11.83
C GLU A 13 8.63 -5.77 10.47
N ALA A 14 9.43 -4.71 10.45
CA ALA A 14 9.99 -4.18 9.21
C ALA A 14 10.87 -5.25 8.56
N GLY A 15 10.72 -5.42 7.24
CA GLY A 15 11.35 -6.50 6.48
C GLY A 15 10.52 -7.79 6.38
N TYR A 16 9.34 -7.88 7.01
CA TYR A 16 8.44 -9.02 6.81
C TYR A 16 8.12 -9.20 5.32
N MET A 17 8.52 -10.34 4.77
CA MET A 17 8.47 -10.66 3.33
C MET A 17 8.07 -12.13 3.15
N PRO A 18 6.78 -12.47 3.22
CA PRO A 18 6.32 -13.85 3.09
C PRO A 18 6.44 -14.34 1.63
N THR A 19 6.70 -15.64 1.48
CA THR A 19 6.65 -16.30 0.18
C THR A 19 5.21 -16.30 -0.35
N GLN A 20 4.98 -15.64 -1.47
CA GLN A 20 3.66 -15.56 -2.09
C GLN A 20 3.34 -16.81 -2.93
N PRO A 21 2.05 -17.17 -3.10
CA PRO A 21 1.66 -18.30 -3.94
C PRO A 21 2.04 -18.10 -5.42
N VAL A 22 2.04 -16.85 -5.89
CA VAL A 22 2.45 -16.44 -7.23
C VAL A 22 3.59 -15.42 -7.09
N PRO A 23 4.69 -15.55 -7.83
CA PRO A 23 5.83 -14.63 -7.76
C PRO A 23 5.53 -13.34 -8.54
N TYR A 24 4.54 -12.57 -8.09
CA TYR A 24 4.16 -11.30 -8.70
C TYR A 24 5.19 -10.21 -8.37
N SER A 25 5.71 -9.55 -9.41
CA SER A 25 6.70 -8.48 -9.29
C SER A 25 6.08 -7.11 -9.59
N HIS A 26 6.03 -6.25 -8.58
CA HIS A 26 5.64 -4.85 -8.76
C HIS A 26 6.72 -4.07 -9.52
N ALA A 27 8.00 -4.46 -9.39
CA ALA A 27 9.10 -3.88 -10.15
C ALA A 27 8.90 -3.97 -11.67
N ILE A 28 8.27 -5.05 -12.16
CA ILE A 28 7.93 -5.17 -13.58
C ILE A 28 6.69 -4.33 -13.91
N HIS A 29 5.58 -4.56 -13.21
CA HIS A 29 4.29 -3.97 -13.59
C HIS A 29 4.20 -2.46 -13.32
N ALA A 30 4.52 -2.02 -12.11
CA ALA A 30 4.49 -0.60 -11.77
C ALA A 30 5.79 0.10 -12.18
N GLY A 31 6.95 -0.55 -11.99
CA GLY A 31 8.25 0.06 -12.29
C GLY A 31 8.56 0.15 -13.78
N LYS A 32 8.73 -1.00 -14.45
CA LYS A 32 9.16 -1.04 -15.86
C LYS A 32 8.04 -0.72 -16.85
N LEU A 33 6.83 -1.21 -16.61
CA LEU A 33 5.68 -1.01 -17.50
C LEU A 33 4.88 0.26 -17.18
N GLY A 34 5.14 0.90 -16.03
CA GLY A 34 4.48 2.16 -15.65
C GLY A 34 2.99 2.02 -15.39
N MET A 35 2.50 0.83 -15.02
CA MET A 35 1.08 0.64 -14.73
C MET A 35 0.67 1.43 -13.49
N ASP A 36 -0.38 2.24 -13.59
CA ASP A 36 -0.91 2.98 -12.44
C ASP A 36 -1.46 2.01 -11.39
N CYS A 37 -1.16 2.29 -10.12
CA CYS A 37 -1.51 1.45 -8.98
C CYS A 37 -3.02 1.11 -8.92
N ARG A 38 -3.87 2.05 -9.37
CA ARG A 38 -5.34 1.94 -9.31
C ARG A 38 -5.91 0.99 -10.36
N TYR A 39 -5.13 0.61 -11.37
CA TYR A 39 -5.55 -0.42 -12.32
C TYR A 39 -5.83 -1.75 -11.61
N CYS A 40 -4.95 -2.14 -10.69
CA CYS A 40 -5.10 -3.35 -9.89
C CYS A 40 -5.80 -3.09 -8.55
N HIS A 41 -5.45 -2.00 -7.87
CA HIS A 41 -5.96 -1.67 -6.54
C HIS A 41 -7.12 -0.66 -6.64
N THR A 42 -8.21 -1.08 -7.27
CA THR A 42 -9.31 -0.20 -7.69
C THR A 42 -10.09 0.44 -6.54
N SER A 43 -10.05 -0.13 -5.34
CA SER A 43 -10.83 0.33 -4.18
C SER A 43 -10.13 1.40 -3.34
N VAL A 44 -8.85 1.69 -3.58
CA VAL A 44 -8.01 2.52 -2.69
C VAL A 44 -8.52 3.95 -2.49
N GLU A 45 -9.20 4.51 -3.48
CA GLU A 45 -9.77 5.87 -3.42
C GLU A 45 -11.19 5.90 -2.82
N LYS A 46 -11.86 4.75 -2.71
CA LYS A 46 -13.31 4.67 -2.42
C LYS A 46 -13.67 3.87 -1.17
N ALA A 47 -12.79 2.96 -0.74
CA ALA A 47 -13.06 2.05 0.36
C ALA A 47 -11.98 2.12 1.43
N ALA A 48 -12.30 1.56 2.60
CA ALA A 48 -11.37 1.48 3.70
C ALA A 48 -10.22 0.49 3.46
N PHE A 49 -10.47 -0.54 2.66
CA PHE A 49 -9.49 -1.55 2.32
C PHE A 49 -9.01 -1.36 0.88
N ALA A 50 -7.70 -1.57 0.66
CA ALA A 50 -7.12 -1.78 -0.66
C ALA A 50 -7.30 -3.25 -1.04
N ALA A 51 -8.23 -3.54 -1.95
CA ALA A 51 -8.42 -4.90 -2.43
C ALA A 51 -7.19 -5.37 -3.22
N VAL A 52 -6.81 -6.63 -3.04
CA VAL A 52 -5.92 -7.32 -3.99
C VAL A 52 -6.75 -7.63 -5.23
N PRO A 53 -6.23 -7.42 -6.45
CA PRO A 53 -7.00 -7.62 -7.68
C PRO A 53 -7.56 -9.04 -7.79
N ALA A 54 -8.76 -9.15 -8.35
CA ALA A 54 -9.30 -10.44 -8.77
C ALA A 54 -8.45 -11.02 -9.90
N THR A 55 -8.43 -12.35 -10.01
CA THR A 55 -7.67 -13.10 -11.02
C THR A 55 -7.94 -12.62 -12.46
N GLN A 56 -9.16 -12.17 -12.75
CA GLN A 56 -9.54 -11.58 -14.03
C GLN A 56 -8.60 -10.44 -14.46
N THR A 57 -8.19 -9.59 -13.53
CA THR A 57 -7.29 -8.45 -13.80
C THR A 57 -5.96 -8.91 -14.39
N CYS A 58 -5.42 -10.02 -13.88
CA CYS A 58 -4.20 -10.65 -14.40
C CYS A 58 -4.44 -11.19 -15.83
N MET A 59 -5.60 -11.81 -16.03
CA MET A 59 -5.95 -12.48 -17.29
C MET A 59 -6.34 -11.52 -18.42
N ASN A 60 -6.62 -10.24 -18.12
CA ASN A 60 -6.79 -9.21 -19.14
C ASN A 60 -5.59 -9.13 -20.11
N CYS A 61 -4.39 -9.46 -19.64
CA CYS A 61 -3.17 -9.49 -20.45
C CYS A 61 -2.56 -10.91 -20.55
N HIS A 62 -2.57 -11.68 -19.47
CA HIS A 62 -1.87 -12.98 -19.40
C HIS A 62 -2.53 -14.12 -20.18
N THR A 63 -3.68 -13.84 -20.82
CA THR A 63 -4.22 -14.69 -21.89
C THR A 63 -3.34 -14.67 -23.15
N GLN A 64 -2.54 -13.62 -23.34
CA GLN A 64 -1.67 -13.42 -24.51
C GLN A 64 -0.19 -13.29 -24.12
N ILE A 65 0.11 -12.63 -23.00
CA ILE A 65 1.47 -12.35 -22.56
C ILE A 65 1.97 -13.41 -21.58
N HIS A 66 3.09 -14.06 -21.92
CA HIS A 66 3.69 -15.12 -21.11
C HIS A 66 2.72 -16.26 -20.77
N ARG A 67 1.75 -16.53 -21.65
CA ARG A 67 0.63 -17.46 -21.44
C ARG A 67 1.06 -18.81 -20.87
N GLU A 68 2.18 -19.36 -21.33
CA GLU A 68 2.68 -20.69 -20.96
C GLU A 68 3.72 -20.66 -19.82
N SER A 69 3.99 -19.50 -19.22
CA SER A 69 4.96 -19.40 -18.15
C SER A 69 4.55 -20.26 -16.96
N PRO A 70 5.46 -21.10 -16.42
CA PRO A 70 5.19 -21.88 -15.20
C PRO A 70 4.86 -20.99 -13.99
N LYS A 71 5.34 -19.74 -13.98
CA LYS A 71 5.07 -18.78 -12.89
C LYS A 71 3.61 -18.35 -12.79
N LEU A 72 2.85 -18.51 -13.88
CA LEU A 72 1.43 -18.14 -13.96
C LEU A 72 0.48 -19.33 -13.73
N GLU A 73 1.00 -20.51 -13.38
CA GLU A 73 0.17 -21.72 -13.23
C GLU A 73 -0.99 -21.53 -12.25
N LYS A 74 -0.71 -20.98 -11.05
CA LYS A 74 -1.78 -20.70 -10.08
C LYS A 74 -2.75 -19.61 -10.54
N VAL A 75 -2.31 -18.67 -11.37
CA VAL A 75 -3.20 -17.64 -11.94
C VAL A 75 -4.15 -18.27 -12.95
N ARG A 76 -3.64 -19.14 -13.84
CA ARG A 76 -4.47 -19.88 -14.81
C ARG A 76 -5.44 -20.82 -14.10
N SER A 77 -4.96 -21.60 -13.14
CA SER A 77 -5.81 -22.50 -12.35
C SER A 77 -6.91 -21.74 -11.60
N SER A 78 -6.59 -20.60 -11.00
CA SER A 78 -7.58 -19.73 -10.36
C SER A 78 -8.62 -19.20 -11.35
N TYR A 79 -8.20 -18.88 -12.57
CA TYR A 79 -9.11 -18.39 -13.62
C TYR A 79 -10.04 -19.49 -14.13
N GLU A 80 -9.54 -20.70 -14.34
CA GLU A 80 -10.31 -21.84 -14.85
C GLU A 80 -11.30 -22.39 -13.81
N THR A 81 -10.88 -22.46 -12.55
CA THR A 81 -11.71 -23.03 -11.47
C THR A 81 -12.63 -22.00 -10.81
N GLY A 82 -12.36 -20.72 -10.99
CA GLY A 82 -13.02 -19.63 -10.27
C GLY A 82 -12.58 -19.49 -8.79
N MET A 83 -11.70 -20.37 -8.30
CA MET A 83 -11.18 -20.31 -6.93
C MET A 83 -10.16 -19.18 -6.81
N PRO A 84 -10.24 -18.30 -5.80
CA PRO A 84 -9.33 -17.16 -5.67
C PRO A 84 -7.92 -17.59 -5.27
N ILE A 85 -6.93 -16.79 -5.66
CA ILE A 85 -5.54 -16.96 -5.20
C ILE A 85 -5.44 -16.56 -3.72
N GLU A 86 -4.93 -17.46 -2.89
CA GLU A 86 -4.72 -17.24 -1.46
C GLU A 86 -3.47 -16.40 -1.16
N TRP A 87 -3.55 -15.10 -1.43
CA TRP A 87 -2.45 -14.16 -1.15
C TRP A 87 -2.16 -14.02 0.34
N ILE A 88 -0.87 -13.93 0.69
CA ILE A 88 -0.43 -13.69 2.06
C ILE A 88 -0.28 -12.18 2.27
N LYS A 89 -1.08 -11.61 3.17
CA LYS A 89 -1.07 -10.18 3.44
C LYS A 89 0.23 -9.75 4.15
N VAL A 90 0.99 -8.85 3.53
CA VAL A 90 2.24 -8.30 4.08
C VAL A 90 1.98 -7.23 5.14
N HIS A 91 1.10 -6.28 4.83
CA HIS A 91 0.73 -5.20 5.73
C HIS A 91 -0.54 -5.58 6.48
N LYS A 92 -0.38 -6.18 7.67
CA LYS A 92 -1.49 -6.48 8.58
C LYS A 92 -1.36 -5.60 9.83
N LEU A 93 -2.38 -4.77 10.07
CA LEU A 93 -2.61 -4.10 11.35
C LEU A 93 -3.36 -5.04 12.29
N ALA A 94 -3.33 -4.74 13.58
CA ALA A 94 -4.11 -5.49 14.55
C ALA A 94 -5.61 -5.31 14.30
N ASP A 95 -6.40 -6.34 14.57
CA ASP A 95 -7.82 -6.38 14.18
C ASP A 95 -8.69 -5.36 14.97
N TYR A 96 -8.20 -4.86 16.11
CA TYR A 96 -8.81 -3.78 16.90
C TYR A 96 -8.44 -2.35 16.41
N ALA A 97 -7.67 -2.25 15.33
CA ALA A 97 -7.32 -1.00 14.69
C ALA A 97 -7.92 -0.93 13.28
N TYR A 98 -8.87 -0.02 13.11
CA TYR A 98 -9.51 0.28 11.84
C TYR A 98 -8.67 1.27 11.04
N PHE A 99 -8.36 0.92 9.80
CA PHE A 99 -7.67 1.79 8.85
C PHE A 99 -8.55 2.01 7.61
N ASN A 100 -8.53 3.24 7.08
CA ASN A 100 -9.30 3.60 5.89
C ASN A 100 -8.40 4.16 4.78
N HIS A 101 -8.13 3.38 3.73
CA HIS A 101 -7.32 3.82 2.59
C HIS A 101 -7.85 5.10 1.94
N SER A 102 -9.15 5.15 1.61
CA SER A 102 -9.74 6.32 0.95
C SER A 102 -9.52 7.61 1.74
N ALA A 103 -9.60 7.56 3.07
CA ALA A 103 -9.40 8.74 3.93
C ALA A 103 -8.00 9.36 3.79
N HIS A 104 -6.99 8.56 3.41
CA HIS A 104 -5.60 9.01 3.26
C HIS A 104 -5.30 9.38 1.80
N VAL A 105 -5.63 8.48 0.86
CA VAL A 105 -5.32 8.64 -0.56
C VAL A 105 -5.98 9.89 -1.14
N VAL A 106 -7.27 10.13 -0.85
CA VAL A 106 -7.98 11.31 -1.38
C VAL A 106 -7.50 12.63 -0.75
N ARG A 107 -6.78 12.55 0.37
CA ARG A 107 -6.16 13.68 1.07
C ARG A 107 -4.69 13.86 0.71
N GLY A 108 -4.19 13.14 -0.30
CA GLY A 108 -2.85 13.36 -0.82
C GLY A 108 -1.76 12.61 -0.06
N VAL A 109 -2.06 11.58 0.72
CA VAL A 109 -1.02 10.72 1.30
C VAL A 109 -0.55 9.73 0.24
N GLY A 110 0.73 9.84 -0.15
CA GLY A 110 1.34 9.00 -1.19
C GLY A 110 1.47 7.52 -0.80
N CYS A 111 1.33 6.59 -1.75
CA CYS A 111 1.50 5.16 -1.49
C CYS A 111 2.90 4.83 -0.92
N VAL A 112 3.92 5.56 -1.39
CA VAL A 112 5.33 5.42 -0.98
C VAL A 112 5.56 5.72 0.49
N GLU A 113 4.74 6.57 1.12
CA GLU A 113 4.91 6.95 2.54
C GLU A 113 4.71 5.74 3.47
N CYS A 114 3.76 4.86 3.13
CA CYS A 114 3.42 3.69 3.95
C CYS A 114 4.05 2.39 3.40
N HIS A 115 4.10 2.25 2.08
CA HIS A 115 4.51 0.99 1.43
C HIS A 115 5.93 1.02 0.87
N GLY A 116 6.62 2.17 0.93
CA GLY A 116 7.93 2.35 0.31
C GLY A 116 7.89 2.27 -1.22
N ARG A 117 9.06 2.14 -1.86
CA ARG A 117 9.22 2.07 -3.32
C ARG A 117 8.77 0.72 -3.89
N ILE A 118 7.47 0.44 -3.81
CA ILE A 118 6.84 -0.79 -4.35
C ILE A 118 7.13 -0.98 -5.84
N ASP A 119 7.25 0.10 -6.60
CA ASP A 119 7.67 0.11 -8.00
C ASP A 119 9.09 -0.43 -8.24
N GLN A 120 9.87 -0.66 -7.18
CA GLN A 120 11.20 -1.28 -7.22
C GLN A 120 11.22 -2.67 -6.56
N MET A 121 10.08 -3.14 -6.04
CA MET A 121 10.00 -4.40 -5.31
C MET A 121 9.64 -5.57 -6.23
N GLU A 122 10.56 -6.53 -6.36
CA GLU A 122 10.26 -7.82 -6.97
C GLU A 122 9.35 -8.69 -6.08
N VAL A 123 9.53 -8.59 -4.76
CA VAL A 123 8.65 -9.18 -3.76
C VAL A 123 8.34 -8.10 -2.73
N VAL A 124 7.06 -7.93 -2.40
CA VAL A 124 6.63 -6.92 -1.44
C VAL A 124 7.09 -7.30 -0.04
N TYR A 125 7.69 -6.35 0.65
CA TYR A 125 8.05 -6.45 2.06
C TYR A 125 7.55 -5.21 2.83
N ARG A 126 7.46 -5.35 4.15
CA ARG A 126 7.04 -4.25 5.03
C ARG A 126 8.19 -3.25 5.22
N VAL A 127 8.04 -2.02 4.73
CA VAL A 127 9.07 -0.96 4.91
C VAL A 127 8.79 -0.16 6.17
N ALA A 128 7.56 0.33 6.33
CA ALA A 128 7.17 1.13 7.48
C ALA A 128 6.74 0.25 8.68
N PRO A 129 7.01 0.68 9.92
CA PRO A 129 6.60 -0.06 11.11
C PRO A 129 5.08 -0.06 11.31
N LEU A 130 4.32 0.88 10.71
CA LEU A 130 2.86 1.04 10.84
C LEU A 130 2.36 0.85 12.29
N SER A 131 3.13 1.35 13.25
CA SER A 131 2.77 1.35 14.67
C SER A 131 1.88 2.54 14.98
N MET A 132 1.18 2.51 16.11
CA MET A 132 0.38 3.66 16.56
C MET A 132 1.21 4.94 16.63
N GLY A 133 2.43 4.87 17.20
CA GLY A 133 3.33 6.03 17.30
C GLY A 133 3.65 6.62 15.92
N TRP A 134 3.98 5.77 14.96
CA TRP A 134 4.26 6.18 13.58
C TRP A 134 3.03 6.82 12.89
N CYS A 135 1.84 6.26 13.08
CA CYS A 135 0.61 6.88 12.56
C CYS A 135 0.33 8.24 13.21
N LEU A 136 0.52 8.35 14.53
CA LEU A 136 0.26 9.59 15.28
C LEU A 136 1.27 10.70 14.95
N GLU A 137 2.53 10.37 14.64
CA GLU A 137 3.51 11.33 14.15
C GLU A 137 2.99 12.07 12.91
N CYS A 138 2.44 11.32 11.95
CA CYS A 138 1.84 11.89 10.74
C CYS A 138 0.51 12.62 11.04
N HIS A 139 -0.37 12.05 11.87
CA HIS A 139 -1.65 12.71 12.20
C HIS A 139 -1.45 14.06 12.90
N ARG A 140 -0.41 14.19 13.72
CA ARG A 140 -0.05 15.44 14.39
C ARG A 140 0.63 16.43 13.45
N ASN A 141 1.47 15.95 12.53
CA ASN A 141 2.25 16.78 11.61
C ASN A 141 2.19 16.23 10.17
N PRO A 142 1.05 16.37 9.45
CA PRO A 142 0.86 15.75 8.15
C PRO A 142 1.59 16.48 7.01
N THR A 143 2.00 17.73 7.23
CA THR A 143 2.48 18.68 6.21
C THR A 143 3.57 18.07 5.32
N ASP A 144 4.52 17.36 5.91
CA ASP A 144 5.68 16.79 5.18
C ASP A 144 5.39 15.45 4.51
N ARG A 145 4.15 14.95 4.62
CA ARG A 145 3.73 13.64 4.11
C ARG A 145 2.55 13.71 3.13
N ILE A 146 1.97 14.90 2.94
CA ILE A 146 0.90 15.16 1.99
C ILE A 146 1.44 15.74 0.69
N ARG A 147 0.84 15.39 -0.44
CA ARG A 147 1.17 15.91 -1.78
C ARG A 147 -0.12 16.16 -2.56
N PRO A 148 -0.08 16.83 -3.73
CA PRO A 148 -1.28 16.97 -4.53
C PRO A 148 -1.91 15.60 -4.81
N PRO A 149 -3.24 15.42 -4.66
CA PRO A 149 -3.88 14.11 -4.82
C PRO A 149 -3.58 13.41 -6.15
N SER A 150 -3.36 14.17 -7.22
CA SER A 150 -2.95 13.65 -8.54
C SER A 150 -1.59 12.95 -8.55
N MET A 151 -0.76 13.18 -7.53
CA MET A 151 0.61 12.66 -7.42
C MET A 151 0.73 11.50 -6.42
N VAL A 152 -0.39 11.00 -5.87
CA VAL A 152 -0.38 9.95 -4.83
C VAL A 152 0.22 8.63 -5.30
N THR A 153 0.01 8.27 -6.57
CA THR A 153 0.60 7.06 -7.19
C THR A 153 2.00 7.29 -7.76
N GLN A 154 2.55 8.51 -7.70
CA GLN A 154 3.92 8.78 -8.13
C GLN A 154 4.91 8.30 -7.09
N MET A 155 5.47 7.11 -7.34
CA MET A 155 6.35 6.43 -6.38
C MET A 155 7.72 7.09 -6.23
N ALA A 156 8.21 7.80 -7.25
CA ALA A 156 9.50 8.51 -7.22
C ALA A 156 9.43 9.92 -6.61
N TRP A 157 8.23 10.37 -6.21
CA TRP A 157 8.01 11.70 -5.67
C TRP A 157 8.81 11.94 -4.38
N ASP A 158 9.66 12.97 -4.40
CA ASP A 158 10.44 13.43 -3.25
C ASP A 158 9.88 14.77 -2.76
N GLN A 159 9.12 14.72 -1.66
CA GLN A 159 8.41 15.86 -1.11
C GLN A 159 9.29 17.11 -0.91
N ASN A 160 10.57 16.92 -0.56
CA ASN A 160 11.49 18.02 -0.28
C ASN A 160 12.08 18.67 -1.54
N LYS A 161 12.01 17.98 -2.68
CA LYS A 161 12.43 18.51 -3.98
C LYS A 161 11.27 19.10 -4.76
N GLU A 162 10.10 18.48 -4.68
CA GLU A 162 8.93 18.86 -5.48
C GLU A 162 8.16 20.05 -4.89
N MET A 163 8.24 20.27 -3.57
CA MET A 163 7.50 21.33 -2.90
C MET A 163 8.34 22.00 -1.81
N THR A 164 8.18 23.32 -1.68
CA THR A 164 8.67 24.09 -0.53
C THR A 164 7.77 23.89 0.69
N GLN A 165 8.28 24.16 1.91
CA GLN A 165 7.45 24.09 3.12
C GLN A 165 6.19 24.96 3.03
N GLY A 166 6.30 26.17 2.46
CA GLY A 166 5.16 27.07 2.30
C GLY A 166 4.06 26.47 1.42
N GLN A 167 4.43 25.87 0.29
CA GLN A 167 3.48 25.18 -0.60
C GLN A 167 2.82 23.99 0.08
N ARG A 168 3.52 23.26 0.96
CA ARG A 168 2.95 22.14 1.72
C ARG A 168 1.91 22.61 2.74
N VAL A 169 2.23 23.68 3.47
CA VAL A 169 1.29 24.30 4.43
C VAL A 169 0.07 24.85 3.70
N GLU A 170 0.28 25.51 2.55
CA GLU A 170 -0.82 25.99 1.72
C GLU A 170 -1.72 24.85 1.24
N LEU A 171 -1.13 23.76 0.71
CA LEU A 171 -1.88 22.57 0.30
C LEU A 171 -2.69 21.97 1.45
N GLN A 172 -2.11 21.91 2.66
CA GLN A 172 -2.80 21.42 3.85
C GLN A 172 -4.04 22.28 4.16
N ASN A 173 -3.88 23.60 4.15
CA ASN A 173 -4.93 24.55 4.46
C ASN A 173 -6.03 24.55 3.40
N LEU A 174 -5.66 24.59 2.11
CA LEU A 174 -6.60 24.55 0.99
C LEU A 174 -7.49 23.31 1.01
N ASN A 175 -6.92 22.16 1.40
CA ASN A 175 -7.64 20.90 1.46
C ASN A 175 -8.25 20.60 2.84
N ASN A 176 -8.15 21.53 3.81
CA ASN A 176 -8.64 21.38 5.18
C ASN A 176 -8.18 20.07 5.84
N ILE A 177 -6.88 19.76 5.74
CA ILE A 177 -6.30 18.52 6.25
C ILE A 177 -5.88 18.72 7.71
N HIS A 178 -6.76 18.30 8.62
CA HIS A 178 -6.52 18.27 10.06
C HIS A 178 -6.92 16.89 10.61
N PRO A 179 -6.01 15.89 10.56
CA PRO A 179 -6.30 14.55 11.05
C PRO A 179 -6.54 14.57 12.57
N ASN A 180 -7.51 13.78 13.02
CA ASN A 180 -7.74 13.56 14.44
C ASN A 180 -6.69 12.60 15.01
N ASP A 181 -6.29 12.79 16.26
CA ASP A 181 -5.36 11.92 16.99
C ASP A 181 -6.01 11.23 18.20
N ASN A 182 -7.34 11.24 18.27
CA ASN A 182 -8.13 10.58 19.30
C ASN A 182 -8.33 9.08 19.03
N CYS A 183 -8.64 8.32 20.09
CA CYS A 183 -8.82 6.87 20.01
C CYS A 183 -9.94 6.46 19.05
N SER A 184 -11.06 7.18 19.01
CA SER A 184 -12.24 6.81 18.20
C SER A 184 -12.02 6.93 16.69
N THR A 185 -10.93 7.59 16.27
CA THR A 185 -10.54 7.66 14.86
C THR A 185 -10.15 6.28 14.32
N CYS A 186 -9.48 5.46 15.13
CA CYS A 186 -8.91 4.17 14.70
C CYS A 186 -9.38 2.98 15.54
N HIS A 187 -9.85 3.17 16.77
CA HIS A 187 -10.27 2.10 17.67
C HIS A 187 -11.78 2.14 17.86
N ARG A 188 -12.49 1.38 17.02
CA ARG A 188 -13.95 1.32 16.96
C ARG A 188 -14.43 -0.07 16.56
#